data_AF-A0A8J5CKD8-F1
#
_entry.id   AF-A0A8J5CKD8-F1
#
_cell.length_a   1.000
_cell.length_b   1.000
_cell.length_c   1.000
_cell.angle_alpha   90.00
_cell.angle_beta   90.00
_cell.angle_gamma   90.00
#
_symmetry.space_group_name_H-M   'P 1'
#
loop_
_entity.id
_entity.type
_entity.pdbx_description
1 polymer ?
#
loop_
_entity_poly.entity_id
_entity_poly.type
_entity_poly.pdbx_seq_one_letter_code
_entity_poly.pdbx_strand_id
1 'polypeptide(L)'
;MATERLQLPSFHHNVQDWLVHVQGYLANTSANDQQKFNAVVCALPTGVATLVQSTITSPPDSNRFAALKSALLDVYRRPDHHHLQELQTITLGDMRPSILWQQMQQINIRCNTSMPTAVLRSRFLQKLPWEEEEEEEEEEEKEEEEEEEEEEE
;
A
#
# COMPACT_ATOMS: atom_id res chain seq x y z
N MET A 1 13.12 -13.61 -38.92
CA MET A 1 12.29 -12.79 -38.01
C MET A 1 12.83 -12.99 -36.61
N ALA A 2 13.65 -12.06 -36.11
CA ALA A 2 14.24 -12.16 -34.78
C ALA A 2 13.12 -11.91 -33.76
N THR A 3 12.73 -12.93 -33.00
CA THR A 3 11.85 -12.79 -31.84
C THR A 3 12.67 -12.03 -30.80
N GLU A 4 12.49 -10.72 -30.75
CA GLU A 4 13.10 -9.86 -29.74
C GLU A 4 12.64 -10.37 -28.36
N ARG A 5 13.54 -11.02 -27.63
CA ARG A 5 13.25 -11.50 -26.28
C ARG A 5 13.09 -10.27 -25.40
N LEU A 6 11.88 -10.01 -24.95
CA LEU A 6 11.58 -9.03 -23.92
C LEU A 6 12.37 -9.42 -22.66
N GLN A 7 13.47 -8.71 -22.43
CA GLN A 7 14.33 -8.91 -21.26
C GLN A 7 13.73 -8.11 -20.11
N LEU A 8 12.88 -8.76 -19.32
CA LEU A 8 12.30 -8.14 -18.14
C LEU A 8 13.37 -7.98 -17.03
N PRO A 9 13.21 -6.98 -16.15
CA PRO A 9 14.06 -6.83 -14.98
C PRO A 9 13.98 -8.08 -14.09
N SER A 10 15.09 -8.40 -13.42
CA SER A 10 15.15 -9.51 -12.47
C SER A 10 14.08 -9.36 -11.39
N PHE A 11 13.49 -10.49 -11.01
CA PHE A 11 12.45 -10.53 -10.00
C PHE A 11 12.97 -10.03 -8.64
N HIS A 12 12.16 -9.20 -7.97
CA HIS A 12 12.46 -8.64 -6.65
C HIS A 12 11.49 -9.18 -5.59
N HIS A 13 11.91 -9.22 -4.32
CA HIS A 13 11.07 -9.73 -3.23
C HIS A 13 9.78 -8.92 -3.04
N ASN A 14 9.83 -7.61 -3.34
CA ASN A 14 8.66 -6.76 -3.38
C ASN A 14 8.00 -6.84 -4.77
N VAL A 15 6.96 -7.67 -4.85
CA VAL A 15 6.21 -7.90 -6.09
C VAL A 15 5.53 -6.63 -6.60
N GLN A 16 5.11 -5.71 -5.72
CA GLN A 16 4.49 -4.45 -6.14
C GLN A 16 5.47 -3.58 -6.91
N ASP A 17 6.65 -3.31 -6.36
CA ASP A 17 7.68 -2.47 -7.00
C ASP A 17 8.16 -3.11 -8.31
N TRP A 18 8.37 -4.43 -8.30
CA TRP A 18 8.77 -5.16 -9.51
C TRP A 18 7.71 -5.05 -10.61
N LEU A 19 6.42 -5.17 -10.28
CA LEU A 19 5.34 -5.02 -11.24
C LEU A 19 5.29 -3.60 -11.84
N VAL A 20 5.58 -2.56 -11.07
CA VAL A 20 5.66 -1.17 -11.58
C VAL A 20 6.74 -1.05 -12.65
N HIS A 21 7.94 -1.61 -12.39
CA HIS A 21 9.04 -1.59 -13.35
C HIS A 21 8.71 -2.38 -14.62
N VAL A 22 8.13 -3.58 -14.46
CA VAL A 22 7.68 -4.41 -15.58
C VAL A 22 6.63 -3.68 -16.41
N GLN A 23 5.66 -3.01 -15.78
CA GLN A 23 4.64 -2.25 -16.49
C GLN A 23 5.23 -1.09 -17.29
N GLY A 24 6.19 -0.35 -16.74
CA GLY A 24 6.89 0.70 -17.47
C GLY A 24 7.62 0.16 -18.71
N TYR A 25 8.28 -0.98 -18.58
CA TYR A 25 8.95 -1.63 -19.70
C TYR A 25 7.96 -2.12 -20.78
N LEU A 26 6.88 -2.77 -20.36
CA LEU A 26 5.85 -3.31 -21.26
C LEU A 26 4.99 -2.21 -21.92
N ALA A 27 4.88 -1.03 -21.32
CA ALA A 27 4.21 0.13 -21.92
C ALA A 27 5.02 0.69 -23.11
N ASN A 28 6.35 0.62 -23.04
CA ASN A 28 7.24 1.05 -24.12
C ASN A 28 7.38 0.02 -25.24
N THR A 29 6.67 -1.11 -25.14
CA THR A 29 6.77 -2.23 -26.08
C THR A 29 5.45 -2.43 -26.83
N SER A 30 5.50 -2.64 -28.15
CA SER A 30 4.35 -2.99 -29.00
C SER A 30 3.86 -4.44 -28.86
N ALA A 31 4.21 -5.12 -27.77
CA ALA A 31 3.89 -6.52 -27.54
C ALA A 31 2.39 -6.74 -27.31
N ASN A 32 1.85 -7.81 -27.88
CA ASN A 32 0.48 -8.23 -27.64
C ASN A 32 0.32 -8.81 -26.22
N ASP A 33 -0.92 -8.95 -25.74
CA ASP A 33 -1.21 -9.42 -24.38
C ASP A 33 -0.60 -10.80 -24.08
N GLN A 34 -0.56 -11.69 -25.07
CA GLN A 34 0.05 -13.02 -24.94
C GLN A 34 1.58 -12.93 -24.78
N GLN A 35 2.25 -12.05 -25.52
CA GLN A 35 3.70 -11.83 -25.41
C GLN A 35 4.05 -11.22 -24.06
N LYS A 36 3.23 -10.28 -23.57
CA LYS A 36 3.36 -9.68 -22.22
C LYS A 36 3.22 -10.75 -21.15
N PHE A 37 2.18 -11.57 -21.23
CA PHE A 37 1.96 -12.69 -20.32
C PHE A 37 3.13 -13.68 -20.30
N ASN A 38 3.57 -14.15 -21.48
CA ASN A 38 4.68 -15.09 -21.59
C ASN A 38 5.99 -14.51 -21.05
N ALA A 39 6.27 -13.23 -21.31
CA ALA A 39 7.47 -12.57 -20.81
C ALA A 39 7.50 -12.55 -19.28
N VAL A 40 6.38 -12.20 -18.65
CA VAL A 40 6.24 -12.17 -17.19
C VAL A 40 6.39 -13.57 -16.61
N VAL A 41 5.72 -14.58 -17.16
CA VAL A 41 5.84 -15.97 -16.71
C VAL A 41 7.30 -16.46 -16.76
N CYS A 42 8.05 -16.10 -17.80
CA CYS A 42 9.48 -16.45 -17.91
C CYS A 42 10.37 -15.72 -16.90
N ALA A 43 9.97 -14.54 -16.43
CA ALA A 43 10.72 -13.75 -15.45
C ALA A 43 10.43 -14.16 -14.00
N LEU A 44 9.35 -14.90 -13.75
CA LEU A 44 8.98 -15.36 -12.42
C LEU A 44 9.87 -16.53 -11.96
N PRO A 45 10.38 -16.51 -10.72
CA PRO A 45 11.02 -17.67 -10.12
C PRO A 45 10.03 -18.83 -9.95
N THR A 46 10.51 -20.08 -10.00
CA THR A 46 9.67 -21.28 -9.91
C THR A 46 8.77 -21.29 -8.67
N GLY A 47 9.27 -20.85 -7.51
CA GLY A 47 8.48 -20.78 -6.29
C GLY A 47 7.27 -19.83 -6.41
N VAL A 48 7.44 -18.73 -7.15
CA VAL A 48 6.39 -17.73 -7.39
C VAL A 48 5.38 -18.23 -8.43
N ALA A 49 5.88 -18.85 -9.50
CA ALA A 49 5.05 -19.43 -10.55
C ALA A 49 4.11 -20.51 -10.01
N THR A 50 4.53 -21.30 -9.02
CA THR A 50 3.67 -22.28 -8.34
C THR A 50 2.50 -21.63 -7.62
N LEU A 51 2.70 -20.45 -7.01
CA LEU A 51 1.63 -19.77 -6.25
C LEU A 51 0.53 -19.22 -7.16
N VAL A 52 0.87 -18.82 -8.37
CA VAL A 52 -0.09 -18.34 -9.39
C VAL A 52 -0.38 -19.38 -10.47
N GLN A 53 -0.07 -20.66 -10.21
CA GLN A 53 -0.17 -21.74 -11.21
C GLN A 53 -1.59 -21.85 -11.78
N SER A 54 -2.62 -21.66 -10.98
CA SER A 54 -4.03 -21.69 -11.42
C SER A 54 -4.29 -20.67 -12.54
N THR A 55 -3.71 -19.47 -12.43
CA THR A 55 -3.82 -18.40 -13.41
C THR A 55 -2.95 -18.65 -14.64
N ILE A 56 -1.84 -19.37 -14.48
CA ILE A 56 -0.95 -19.76 -15.59
C ILE A 56 -1.54 -20.90 -16.42
N THR A 57 -2.12 -21.91 -15.76
CA THR A 57 -2.67 -23.12 -16.41
C THR A 57 -4.03 -22.87 -17.05
N SER A 58 -4.82 -21.96 -16.50
CA SER A 58 -6.12 -21.56 -17.05
C SER A 58 -6.19 -20.03 -17.26
N PRO A 59 -5.43 -19.49 -18.22
CA PRO A 59 -5.44 -18.06 -18.48
C PRO A 59 -6.79 -17.63 -19.10
N PRO A 60 -7.33 -16.45 -18.73
CA PRO A 60 -8.57 -15.94 -19.32
C PRO A 60 -8.41 -15.60 -20.81
N ASP A 61 -9.52 -15.56 -21.54
CA ASP A 61 -9.52 -15.31 -23.00
C ASP A 61 -9.08 -13.90 -23.39
N SER A 62 -9.23 -12.94 -22.48
CA SER A 62 -8.74 -11.56 -22.64
C SER A 62 -8.07 -11.06 -21.35
N ASN A 63 -7.18 -10.08 -21.49
CA ASN A 63 -6.48 -9.43 -20.37
C ASN A 63 -5.66 -10.40 -19.50
N ARG A 64 -4.95 -11.34 -20.12
CA ARG A 64 -4.12 -12.37 -19.45
C ARG A 64 -3.06 -11.75 -18.57
N PHE A 65 -2.42 -10.66 -19.05
CA PHE A 65 -1.44 -9.94 -18.26
C PHE A 65 -2.08 -9.28 -17.02
N ALA A 66 -3.25 -8.68 -17.16
CA ALA A 66 -3.95 -8.05 -16.04
C ALA A 66 -4.39 -9.08 -14.99
N ALA A 67 -4.90 -10.24 -15.43
CA ALA A 67 -5.27 -11.33 -14.54
C ALA A 67 -4.06 -11.89 -13.77
N LEU A 68 -2.94 -12.11 -14.46
CA LEU A 68 -1.69 -12.56 -13.81
C LEU A 68 -1.17 -11.52 -12.82
N LYS A 69 -1.25 -10.23 -13.16
CA LYS A 69 -0.89 -9.14 -12.25
C LYS A 69 -1.73 -9.18 -10.98
N SER A 70 -3.06 -9.27 -11.10
CA SER A 70 -3.94 -9.35 -9.93
C SER A 70 -3.66 -10.58 -9.08
N ALA A 71 -3.48 -11.75 -9.69
CA ALA A 71 -3.15 -12.97 -8.97
C ALA A 71 -1.81 -12.88 -8.22
N LEU A 72 -0.78 -12.27 -8.83
CA LEU A 72 0.50 -12.02 -8.16
C LEU A 72 0.34 -11.05 -6.99
N LEU A 73 -0.44 -9.98 -7.17
CA LEU A 73 -0.72 -9.04 -6.09
C LEU A 73 -1.46 -9.70 -4.95
N ASP A 74 -2.45 -10.56 -5.23
CA ASP A 74 -3.23 -11.26 -4.21
C ASP A 74 -2.39 -12.28 -3.42
N VAL A 75 -1.48 -13.00 -4.08
CA VAL A 75 -0.58 -13.95 -3.41
C VAL A 75 0.41 -13.25 -2.48
N TYR A 76 0.96 -12.10 -2.93
CA TYR A 76 1.93 -11.32 -2.14
C TYR A 76 1.28 -10.25 -1.29
N ARG A 77 -0.06 -10.21 -1.28
CA ARG A 77 -0.86 -9.37 -0.40
C ARG A 77 -0.61 -9.82 1.02
N ARG A 78 -0.03 -8.94 1.85
CA ARG A 78 0.01 -9.22 3.30
C ARG A 78 -1.43 -9.33 3.80
N PRO A 79 -1.76 -10.36 4.60
CA PRO A 79 -3.10 -10.48 5.14
C PRO A 79 -3.43 -9.25 5.99
N ASP A 80 -4.65 -8.73 5.85
CA ASP A 80 -5.12 -7.54 6.57
C ASP A 80 -4.91 -7.66 8.09
N HIS A 81 -4.99 -8.88 8.62
CA HIS A 81 -4.74 -9.15 10.03
C HIS A 81 -3.36 -8.71 10.50
N HIS A 82 -2.31 -8.83 9.68
CA HIS A 82 -0.96 -8.40 10.07
C HIS A 82 -0.88 -6.88 10.21
N HIS A 83 -1.42 -6.12 9.26
CA HIS A 83 -1.42 -4.66 9.33
C HIS A 83 -2.36 -4.14 10.42
N LEU A 84 -3.49 -4.81 10.66
CA LEU A 84 -4.39 -4.51 11.78
C LEU A 84 -3.71 -4.79 13.12
N GLN A 85 -2.95 -5.89 13.23
CA GLN A 85 -2.15 -6.19 14.42
C GLN A 85 -1.04 -5.14 14.60
N GLU A 86 -0.36 -4.74 13.52
CA GLU A 86 0.65 -3.68 13.54
C GLU A 86 0.06 -2.34 14.05
N LEU A 87 -1.13 -1.97 13.58
CA LEU A 87 -1.91 -0.83 14.08
C LEU A 87 -2.37 -0.98 15.54
N GLN A 88 -2.55 -2.21 16.02
CA GLN A 88 -2.86 -2.46 17.43
C GLN A 88 -1.63 -2.32 18.30
N THR A 89 -0.49 -2.84 17.86
CA THR A 89 0.75 -2.89 18.63
C THR A 89 1.57 -1.61 18.60
N ILE A 90 1.35 -0.73 17.62
CA ILE A 90 2.04 0.57 17.58
C ILE A 90 1.68 1.39 18.81
N THR A 91 2.68 1.96 19.48
CA THR A 91 2.56 2.77 20.70
C THR A 91 3.32 4.08 20.52
N LEU A 92 2.89 5.14 21.22
CA LEU A 92 3.57 6.44 21.18
C LEU A 92 5.02 6.34 21.64
N GLY A 93 5.28 5.67 22.78
CA GLY A 93 6.65 5.55 23.32
C GLY A 93 7.27 6.94 23.55
N ASP A 94 8.45 7.18 22.97
CA ASP A 94 9.13 8.49 22.97
C ASP A 94 8.85 9.31 21.69
N MET A 95 7.95 8.85 20.81
CA MET A 95 7.68 9.51 19.54
C MET A 95 6.68 10.65 19.74
N ARG A 96 6.84 11.74 18.97
CA ARG A 96 5.83 12.79 18.90
C ARG A 96 4.49 12.27 18.35
N PRO A 97 3.34 12.76 18.83
CA PRO A 97 2.00 12.41 18.34
C PRO A 97 1.86 12.52 16.82
N SER A 98 2.39 13.59 16.23
CA SER A 98 2.43 13.80 14.78
C SER A 98 3.11 12.67 14.01
N ILE A 99 4.20 12.11 14.54
CA ILE A 99 4.93 10.99 13.93
C ILE A 99 4.14 9.69 14.07
N LEU A 100 3.51 9.45 15.23
CA LEU A 100 2.64 8.30 15.44
C LEU A 100 1.46 8.34 14.45
N TRP A 101 0.81 9.49 14.30
CA TRP A 101 -0.30 9.67 13.37
C TRP A 101 0.10 9.36 11.93
N GLN A 102 1.23 9.91 11.47
CA GLN A 102 1.76 9.62 10.14
C GLN A 102 2.05 8.12 9.94
N GLN A 103 2.64 7.45 10.93
CA GLN A 103 2.89 6.01 10.85
C GLN A 103 1.59 5.20 10.80
N MET A 104 0.59 5.55 11.61
CA MET A 104 -0.73 4.91 11.58
C MET A 104 -1.41 5.08 10.22
N GLN A 105 -1.32 6.27 9.60
CA GLN A 105 -1.81 6.50 8.25
C GLN A 105 -1.07 5.65 7.21
N GLN A 106 0.26 5.56 7.28
CA GLN A 106 1.05 4.74 6.37
C GLN A 106 0.71 3.24 6.47
N ILE A 107 0.49 2.73 7.68
CA ILE A 107 0.05 1.34 7.86
C ILE A 107 -1.37 1.16 7.31
N ASN A 108 -2.27 2.12 7.55
CA ASN A 108 -3.65 2.06 7.07
C ASN A 108 -3.77 2.08 5.54
N ILE A 109 -2.93 2.85 4.84
CA ILE A 109 -2.85 2.87 3.36
C ILE A 109 -2.38 1.52 2.80
N ARG A 110 -1.58 0.78 3.57
CA ARG A 110 -1.09 -0.57 3.21
C ARG A 110 -2.10 -1.67 3.54
N CYS A 111 -3.14 -1.40 4.33
CA CYS A 111 -4.27 -2.30 4.55
C CYS A 111 -5.13 -2.39 3.28
N ASN A 112 -5.65 -3.58 2.97
CA ASN A 112 -6.54 -3.72 1.83
C ASN A 112 -7.97 -3.23 2.15
N THR A 113 -8.35 -3.30 3.41
CA THR A 113 -9.53 -2.60 3.93
C THR A 113 -9.04 -1.48 4.83
N SER A 114 -8.77 -0.33 4.21
CA SER A 114 -8.45 0.89 4.94
C SER A 114 -9.58 1.21 5.92
N MET A 115 -9.22 1.49 7.17
CA MET A 115 -10.17 1.97 8.15
C MET A 115 -10.56 3.41 7.82
N PRO A 116 -11.83 3.79 8.01
CA PRO A 116 -12.25 5.19 7.90
C PRO A 116 -11.38 6.09 8.78
N THR A 117 -11.04 7.28 8.29
CA THR A 117 -10.17 8.22 9.02
C THR A 117 -10.65 8.50 10.43
N ALA A 118 -11.97 8.57 10.66
CA ALA A 118 -12.55 8.74 11.99
C ALA A 118 -12.22 7.57 12.95
N VAL A 119 -12.22 6.33 12.46
CA VAL A 119 -11.88 5.13 13.24
C VAL A 119 -10.37 5.07 13.52
N LEU A 120 -9.56 5.50 12.54
CA LEU A 120 -8.12 5.61 12.74
C LEU A 120 -7.79 6.70 13.78
N ARG A 121 -8.45 7.86 13.70
CA ARG A 121 -8.30 8.99 14.65
C ARG A 121 -8.71 8.57 16.05
N SER A 122 -9.88 7.94 16.22
CA SER A 122 -10.31 7.47 17.54
C SER A 122 -9.32 6.47 18.16
N ARG A 123 -8.69 5.61 17.33
CA ARG A 123 -7.66 4.69 17.81
C ARG A 123 -6.34 5.37 18.14
N PHE A 124 -6.02 6.46 17.47
CA PHE A 124 -4.86 7.28 17.76
C PHE A 124 -5.01 8.00 19.10
N LEU A 125 -6.16 8.64 19.33
CA LEU A 125 -6.48 9.31 20.60
C LEU A 125 -6.42 8.33 21.80
N GLN A 126 -6.95 7.12 21.64
CA GLN A 126 -6.83 6.05 22.65
C GLN A 126 -5.38 5.65 23.01
N LYS A 127 -4.38 6.07 22.22
CA LYS A 127 -2.97 5.76 22.42
C LYS A 127 -2.16 6.95 22.93
N LEU A 128 -2.75 8.15 23.01
CA LEU A 128 -2.09 9.31 23.58
C LEU A 128 -2.14 9.25 25.12
N PRO A 129 -1.09 9.71 25.81
CA PRO A 129 -1.18 10.01 27.22
C PRO A 129 -2.13 11.19 27.43
N TRP A 130 -2.90 11.15 28.52
CA TRP A 130 -3.89 12.17 28.87
C TRP A 130 -3.27 13.59 29.04
N GLU A 131 -1.95 13.68 29.16
CA GLU A 131 -1.23 14.96 29.35
C GLU A 131 -1.09 15.77 28.05
N GLU A 132 -1.16 15.14 26.88
CA GLU A 132 -1.06 15.85 25.58
C GLU A 132 -2.43 16.26 25.02
N GLU A 133 -3.55 15.74 25.55
CA GLU A 133 -4.90 16.18 25.15
C GLU A 133 -5.25 17.55 25.75
N GLU A 134 -4.75 17.89 26.93
CA GLU A 134 -4.98 19.21 27.54
C GLU A 134 -4.22 20.34 26.82
N GLU A 135 -3.03 20.09 26.25
CA GLU A 135 -2.28 21.13 25.52
C GLU A 135 -2.95 21.50 24.17
N GLU A 136 -3.54 20.55 23.43
CA GLU A 136 -4.27 20.86 22.19
C GLU A 136 -5.60 21.58 22.47
N GLU A 137 -6.33 21.21 23.55
CA GLU A 137 -7.56 21.93 23.95
C GLU A 137 -7.23 23.35 24.46
N GLU A 138 -6.14 23.55 25.21
CA GLU A 138 -5.72 24.89 25.67
C GLU A 138 -5.18 25.78 24.53
N GLU A 139 -4.63 25.21 23.45
CA GLU A 139 -4.21 25.98 22.27
C GLU A 139 -5.40 26.38 21.39
N GLU A 140 -6.39 25.49 21.19
CA GLU A 140 -7.63 25.83 20.47
C GLU A 140 -8.46 26.89 21.23
N GLU A 141 -8.56 26.80 22.57
CA GLU A 141 -9.26 27.82 23.38
C GLU A 141 -8.56 29.19 23.32
N LYS A 142 -7.23 29.24 23.26
CA LYS A 142 -6.49 30.50 23.11
C LYS A 142 -6.65 31.14 21.73
N GLU A 143 -6.67 30.34 20.67
CA GLU A 143 -6.92 30.87 19.32
C GLU A 143 -8.36 31.40 19.20
N GLU A 144 -9.35 30.75 19.81
CA GLU A 144 -10.73 31.26 19.86
C GLU A 144 -10.85 32.57 20.69
N GLU A 145 -10.16 32.68 21.83
CA GLU A 145 -10.14 33.92 22.63
C GLU A 145 -9.44 35.08 21.89
N GLU A 146 -8.35 34.83 21.17
CA GLU A 146 -7.67 35.86 20.37
C GLU A 146 -8.53 36.31 19.16
N GLU A 147 -9.29 35.41 18.52
CA GLU A 147 -10.22 35.78 17.46
C GLU A 147 -11.43 36.60 17.98
N GLU A 148 -11.94 36.32 19.19
CA GLU A 148 -13.00 37.12 19.81
C GLU A 148 -12.53 38.53 20.21
N GLU A 149 -11.28 38.68 20.68
CA GLU A 149 -10.72 40.01 21.01
C GLU A 149 -10.46 40.87 19.76
N GLU A 150 -10.11 40.28 18.61
CA GLU A 150 -9.94 41.01 17.35
C GLU A 150 -11.28 41.44 16.70
N GLU A 151 -12.40 40.76 16.98
CA GLU A 151 -13.73 41.15 16.48
C GLU A 151 -14.40 42.27 17.31
N GLU A 152 -13.93 42.56 18.53
CA GLU A 152 -14.46 43.61 19.40
C GLU A 152 -13.75 45.00 19.31
N GLU A 153 -12.64 45.13 18.56
CA GLU A 153 -11.97 46.43 18.25
C GLU A 153 -12.47 47.13 16.96
#